data_AF-A0A5C5Y7D8-F1
#
_entry.id   AF-A0A5C5Y7D8-F1
#
_cell.length_a   1.000
_cell.length_b   1.000
_cell.length_c   1.000
_cell.angle_alpha   90.00
_cell.angle_beta   90.00
_cell.angle_gamma   90.00
#
_symmetry.space_group_name_H-M   'P 1'
#
loop_
_entity.id
_entity.type
_entity.pdbx_description
1 polymer ?
#
loop_
_entity_poly.entity_id
_entity_poly.type
_entity_poly.pdbx_seq_one_letter_code
_entity_poly.pdbx_strand_id
1 'polypeptide(L)'
;MSESETLTAQVQAIDRQVAHLWMVRTFLKHCDEAEDDEDLRDIVRDIYDFILAVGPVDEVDDPAAYVKMAKKKLRRLRRACDLYVEIQPEVSGHTNFVMSARSLQIATEAIAEILGQSVS
;
A
#
# COMPACT_ATOMS: atom_id res chain seq x y z
N MET A 1 6.14 26.25 6.83
CA MET A 1 5.03 25.78 6.00
C MET A 1 3.75 25.95 6.78
N SER A 2 2.69 26.39 6.12
CA SER A 2 1.34 26.36 6.67
C SER A 2 0.86 24.91 6.85
N GLU A 3 -0.20 24.72 7.65
CA GLU A 3 -0.83 23.40 7.82
C GLU A 3 -1.32 22.84 6.48
N SER A 4 -1.92 23.68 5.64
CA SER A 4 -2.36 23.29 4.29
C SER A 4 -1.19 22.84 3.41
N GLU A 5 -0.08 23.56 3.40
CA GLU A 5 1.13 23.16 2.65
C GLU A 5 1.70 21.83 3.15
N THR A 6 1.60 21.58 4.46
CA THR A 6 2.06 20.34 5.08
C THR A 6 1.21 19.15 4.65
N LEU A 7 -0.11 19.30 4.68
CA LEU A 7 -1.04 18.26 4.23
C LEU A 7 -0.84 17.94 2.75
N THR A 8 -0.73 18.96 1.88
CA THR A 8 -0.46 18.75 0.46
C THR A 8 0.86 17.98 0.23
N ALA A 9 1.92 18.31 0.97
CA ALA A 9 3.18 17.58 0.90
C ALA A 9 3.03 16.11 1.36
N GLN A 10 2.22 15.84 2.38
CA GLN A 10 1.91 14.47 2.81
C GLN A 10 1.15 13.69 1.73
N VAL A 11 0.14 14.29 1.10
CA VAL A 11 -0.61 13.67 -0.01
C VAL A 11 0.35 13.26 -1.13
N GLN A 12 1.20 14.18 -1.59
CA GLN A 12 2.18 13.90 -2.63
C GLN A 12 3.21 12.83 -2.22
N ALA A 13 3.57 12.78 -0.94
CA ALA A 13 4.46 11.75 -0.43
C ALA A 13 3.81 10.37 -0.40
N ILE A 14 2.54 10.28 -0.02
CA ILE A 14 1.75 9.04 -0.04
C ILE A 14 1.54 8.57 -1.49
N ASP A 15 1.23 9.48 -2.41
CA ASP A 15 1.02 9.16 -3.82
C ASP A 15 2.24 8.46 -4.46
N ARG A 16 3.46 8.92 -4.14
CA ARG A 16 4.69 8.21 -4.55
C ARG A 16 4.73 6.76 -4.06
N GLN A 17 4.20 6.49 -2.88
CA GLN A 17 4.11 5.12 -2.35
C GLN A 17 2.96 4.33 -2.98
N VAL A 18 1.86 4.98 -3.34
CA VAL A 18 0.75 4.37 -4.09
C VAL A 18 1.23 3.79 -5.41
N ALA A 19 2.22 4.40 -6.08
CA ALA A 19 2.85 3.82 -7.26
C ALA A 19 3.47 2.43 -6.99
N HIS A 20 4.18 2.26 -5.86
CA HIS A 20 4.70 0.96 -5.45
C HIS A 20 3.57 -0.05 -5.17
N LEU A 21 2.53 0.39 -4.45
CA LEU A 21 1.36 -0.45 -4.18
C LEU A 21 0.67 -0.92 -5.48
N TRP A 22 0.54 -0.02 -6.46
CA TRP A 22 -0.03 -0.34 -7.77
C TRP A 22 0.79 -1.40 -8.50
N MET A 23 2.11 -1.26 -8.50
CA MET A 23 3.01 -2.23 -9.14
C MET A 23 2.92 -3.60 -8.48
N VAL A 24 2.97 -3.67 -7.15
CA VAL A 24 2.82 -4.93 -6.39
C VAL A 24 1.46 -5.57 -6.67
N ARG A 25 0.38 -4.80 -6.56
CA ARG A 25 -0.99 -5.28 -6.81
C ARG A 25 -1.16 -5.77 -8.23
N THR A 26 -0.58 -5.09 -9.21
CA THR A 26 -0.66 -5.48 -10.63
C THR A 26 0.08 -6.79 -10.85
N PHE A 27 1.29 -6.93 -10.30
CA PHE A 27 2.04 -8.18 -10.36
C PHE A 27 1.26 -9.35 -9.75
N LEU A 28 0.82 -9.22 -8.48
CA LEU A 28 0.14 -10.28 -7.76
C LEU A 28 -1.21 -10.67 -8.37
N LYS A 29 -1.95 -9.71 -8.94
CA LYS A 29 -3.21 -9.99 -9.63
C LYS A 29 -3.04 -10.88 -10.87
N HIS A 30 -1.85 -10.86 -11.47
CA HIS A 30 -1.58 -11.48 -12.76
C HIS A 30 -0.57 -12.61 -12.70
N CYS A 31 -0.14 -13.04 -11.50
CA CYS A 31 0.67 -14.23 -11.35
C CYS A 31 -0.21 -15.47 -11.27
N ASP A 32 0.28 -16.60 -11.79
CA ASP A 32 -0.47 -17.85 -11.86
C ASP A 32 -0.80 -18.36 -10.43
N GLU A 33 0.09 -18.10 -9.47
CA GLU A 33 -0.07 -18.49 -8.07
C GLU A 33 -1.33 -17.90 -7.42
N ALA A 34 -1.81 -16.74 -7.89
CA ALA A 34 -3.00 -16.09 -7.33
C ALA A 34 -4.32 -16.75 -7.80
N GLU A 35 -4.31 -17.64 -8.78
CA GLU A 35 -5.51 -18.36 -9.22
C GLU A 35 -5.98 -19.35 -8.14
N ASP A 36 -5.02 -20.03 -7.49
CA ASP A 36 -5.28 -21.10 -6.53
C ASP A 36 -5.10 -20.65 -5.06
N ASP A 37 -4.47 -19.51 -4.81
CA ASP A 37 -4.20 -19.00 -3.46
C ASP A 37 -5.26 -17.95 -3.05
N GLU A 38 -6.07 -18.26 -2.04
CA GLU A 38 -7.09 -17.34 -1.49
C GLU A 38 -6.46 -16.16 -0.74
N ASP A 39 -5.35 -16.37 -0.03
CA ASP A 39 -4.68 -15.34 0.75
C ASP A 39 -4.04 -14.28 -0.17
N LEU A 40 -3.42 -14.70 -1.28
CA LEU A 40 -2.91 -13.77 -2.30
C LEU A 40 -4.03 -12.90 -2.90
N ARG A 41 -5.20 -13.47 -3.15
CA ARG A 41 -6.36 -12.72 -3.67
C ARG A 41 -6.88 -11.70 -2.66
N ASP A 42 -6.86 -12.05 -1.37
CA ASP A 42 -7.23 -11.15 -0.30
C ASP A 42 -6.21 -10.02 -0.12
N ILE A 43 -4.91 -10.30 -0.24
CA ILE A 43 -3.85 -9.28 -0.27
C ILE A 43 -4.05 -8.32 -1.44
N VAL A 44 -4.29 -8.82 -2.65
CA VAL A 44 -4.55 -8.01 -3.86
C VAL A 44 -5.75 -7.08 -3.64
N ARG A 45 -6.83 -7.59 -3.01
CA ARG A 45 -8.03 -6.82 -2.70
C ARG A 45 -7.73 -5.73 -1.68
N ASP A 46 -7.00 -6.05 -0.62
CA ASP A 46 -6.70 -5.13 0.46
C ASP A 46 -5.77 -3.99 0.03
N ILE A 47 -4.79 -4.27 -0.84
CA ILE A 47 -3.96 -3.24 -1.47
C ILE A 47 -4.83 -2.34 -2.35
N TYR A 48 -5.71 -2.93 -3.18
CA TYR A 48 -6.57 -2.16 -4.07
C TYR A 48 -7.58 -1.29 -3.30
N ASP A 49 -8.13 -1.79 -2.19
CA ASP A 49 -9.00 -1.05 -1.27
C ASP A 49 -8.33 0.19 -0.69
N PHE A 50 -7.02 0.14 -0.41
CA PHE A 50 -6.25 1.31 0.03
C PHE A 50 -6.11 2.32 -1.10
N ILE A 51 -5.67 1.87 -2.29
CA ILE A 51 -5.47 2.71 -3.48
C ILE A 51 -6.76 3.45 -3.86
N LEU A 52 -7.89 2.74 -3.91
CA LEU A 52 -9.19 3.35 -4.21
C LEU A 52 -9.65 4.35 -3.14
N ALA A 53 -9.34 4.10 -1.88
CA ALA A 53 -9.80 4.96 -0.79
C ALA A 53 -9.07 6.29 -0.71
N VAL A 54 -7.82 6.35 -1.18
CA VAL A 54 -7.06 7.59 -1.25
C VAL A 54 -7.24 8.30 -2.59
N GLY A 55 -7.51 7.55 -3.67
CA GLY A 55 -7.75 8.12 -5.00
C GLY A 55 -6.48 8.70 -5.64
N PRO A 56 -6.55 9.12 -6.92
CA PRO A 56 -5.43 9.75 -7.61
C PRO A 56 -5.14 11.14 -7.02
N VAL A 57 -3.85 11.49 -6.88
CA VAL A 57 -3.43 12.79 -6.30
C VAL A 57 -3.95 14.01 -7.05
N ASP A 58 -4.11 13.91 -8.37
CA ASP A 58 -4.55 15.01 -9.24
C ASP A 58 -6.02 15.40 -9.03
N GLU A 59 -6.80 14.58 -8.32
CA GLU A 59 -8.22 14.81 -8.01
C GLU A 59 -8.45 15.20 -6.54
N VAL A 60 -7.40 15.52 -5.78
CA VAL A 60 -7.50 15.80 -4.34
C VAL A 60 -7.81 17.28 -4.08
N ASP A 61 -9.10 17.57 -3.88
CA ASP A 61 -9.58 18.90 -3.48
C ASP A 61 -9.47 19.16 -1.96
N ASP A 62 -9.43 18.11 -1.14
CA ASP A 62 -9.33 18.17 0.33
C ASP A 62 -8.19 17.28 0.85
N PRO A 63 -6.97 17.85 1.03
CA PRO A 63 -5.83 17.12 1.58
C PRO A 63 -6.07 16.55 2.98
N ALA A 64 -6.90 17.18 3.80
CA ALA A 64 -7.20 16.70 5.15
C ALA A 64 -8.08 15.44 5.10
N ALA A 65 -9.08 15.42 4.21
CA ALA A 65 -9.91 14.24 3.97
C ALA A 65 -9.07 13.07 3.41
N TYR A 66 -8.17 13.33 2.47
CA TYR A 66 -7.23 12.33 1.94
C TYR A 66 -6.40 11.69 3.06
N VAL A 67 -5.70 12.52 3.86
CA VAL A 67 -4.84 12.05 4.96
C VAL A 67 -5.65 11.26 6.00
N LYS A 68 -6.87 11.71 6.32
CA LYS A 68 -7.79 10.99 7.21
C LYS A 68 -8.17 9.61 6.67
N MET A 69 -8.45 9.50 5.38
CA MET A 69 -8.78 8.22 4.73
C MET A 69 -7.59 7.28 4.70
N ALA A 70 -6.40 7.78 4.35
CA ALA A 70 -5.15 7.02 4.39
C ALA A 70 -4.91 6.45 5.81
N LYS A 71 -5.04 7.27 6.86
CA LYS A 71 -4.93 6.81 8.27
C LYS A 71 -5.92 5.70 8.60
N LYS A 72 -7.18 5.83 8.17
CA LYS A 72 -8.24 4.85 8.43
C LYS A 72 -7.95 3.50 7.76
N LYS A 73 -7.35 3.51 6.57
CA LYS A 73 -7.08 2.31 5.77
C LYS A 73 -5.71 1.69 6.05
N LEU A 74 -4.77 2.42 6.63
CA LEU A 74 -3.40 1.96 6.90
C LEU A 74 -3.36 0.65 7.72
N ARG A 75 -4.23 0.47 8.72
CA ARG A 75 -4.28 -0.77 9.51
C ARG A 75 -4.52 -2.01 8.64
N ARG A 76 -5.37 -1.90 7.61
CA ARG A 76 -5.68 -3.00 6.71
C ARG A 76 -4.52 -3.25 5.73
N LEU A 77 -3.93 -2.18 5.21
CA LEU A 77 -2.74 -2.27 4.35
C LEU A 77 -1.57 -2.96 5.07
N ARG A 78 -1.32 -2.63 6.35
CA ARG A 78 -0.31 -3.30 7.18
C ARG A 78 -0.56 -4.80 7.29
N ARG A 79 -1.80 -5.20 7.60
CA ARG A 79 -2.15 -6.64 7.68
C ARG A 79 -1.91 -7.38 6.37
N ALA A 80 -2.27 -6.77 5.24
CA ALA A 80 -2.01 -7.36 3.93
C ALA A 80 -0.50 -7.47 3.65
N CYS A 81 0.28 -6.47 4.08
CA CYS A 81 1.74 -6.52 4.02
C CYS A 81 2.30 -7.65 4.87
N ASP A 82 1.91 -7.72 6.15
CA ASP A 82 2.40 -8.74 7.09
C ASP A 82 2.08 -10.15 6.58
N LEU A 83 0.83 -10.39 6.16
CA LEU A 83 0.39 -11.66 5.59
C LEU A 83 1.20 -12.01 4.34
N TYR A 84 1.40 -11.05 3.43
CA TYR A 84 2.15 -11.32 2.21
C TYR A 84 3.60 -11.72 2.51
N VAL A 85 4.24 -11.03 3.45
CA VAL A 85 5.62 -11.34 3.86
C VAL A 85 5.73 -12.71 4.51
N GLU A 86 4.72 -13.10 5.30
CA GLU A 86 4.63 -14.41 5.92
C GLU A 86 4.52 -15.54 4.88
N ILE A 87 3.60 -15.42 3.92
CA ILE A 87 3.29 -16.50 2.97
C ILE A 87 4.22 -16.51 1.74
N GLN A 88 4.83 -15.39 1.37
CA GLN A 88 5.61 -15.26 0.13
C GLN A 88 6.66 -16.35 -0.07
N PRO A 89 7.45 -16.78 0.95
CA PRO A 89 8.44 -17.85 0.78
C PRO A 89 7.83 -19.19 0.36
N GLU A 90 6.59 -19.48 0.77
CA GLU A 90 5.86 -20.71 0.44
C GLU A 90 5.19 -20.61 -0.93
N VAL A 91 4.71 -19.41 -1.28
CA VAL A 91 4.13 -19.12 -2.60
C VAL A 91 5.18 -19.30 -3.70
N SER A 92 6.33 -18.63 -3.60
CA SER A 92 7.37 -18.69 -4.64
C SER A 92 8.69 -18.04 -4.19
N GLY A 93 9.82 -18.73 -4.44
CA GLY A 93 11.16 -18.18 -4.24
C GLY A 93 11.67 -17.26 -5.36
N HIS A 94 10.87 -17.02 -6.41
CA HIS A 94 11.29 -16.18 -7.53
C HIS A 94 11.56 -14.73 -7.11
N THR A 95 12.55 -14.10 -7.76
CA THR A 95 12.96 -12.72 -7.43
C THR A 95 11.81 -11.71 -7.50
N ASN A 96 10.86 -11.89 -8.42
CA ASN A 96 9.70 -11.00 -8.51
C ASN A 96 8.87 -10.98 -7.22
N PHE A 97 8.61 -12.16 -6.62
CA PHE A 97 7.87 -12.28 -5.37
C PHE A 97 8.63 -11.68 -4.18
N VAL A 98 9.92 -11.96 -4.09
CA VAL A 98 10.79 -11.39 -3.05
C VAL A 98 10.83 -9.86 -3.15
N MET A 99 10.94 -9.33 -4.37
CA MET A 99 11.00 -7.88 -4.60
C MET A 99 9.64 -7.20 -4.41
N SER A 100 8.52 -7.84 -4.77
CA SER A 100 7.19 -7.30 -4.49
C SER A 100 6.90 -7.27 -3.00
N ALA A 101 7.28 -8.30 -2.23
CA ALA A 101 7.12 -8.31 -0.77
C ALA A 101 7.94 -7.18 -0.14
N ARG A 102 9.19 -6.99 -0.58
CA ARG A 102 10.03 -5.89 -0.13
C ARG A 102 9.47 -4.52 -0.52
N SER A 103 8.97 -4.36 -1.73
CA SER A 103 8.38 -3.10 -2.18
C SER A 103 7.11 -2.76 -1.40
N LEU A 104 6.30 -3.76 -1.04
CA LEU A 104 5.10 -3.56 -0.22
C LEU A 104 5.44 -3.12 1.20
N GLN A 105 6.45 -3.74 1.83
CA GLN A 105 6.97 -3.34 3.14
C GLN A 105 7.42 -1.88 3.12
N ILE A 106 8.34 -1.53 2.20
CA ILE A 106 8.89 -0.17 2.10
C ILE A 106 7.78 0.87 1.93
N ALA A 107 6.83 0.62 1.03
CA ALA A 107 5.73 1.54 0.79
C ALA A 107 4.82 1.69 2.03
N THR A 108 4.51 0.57 2.69
CA THR A 108 3.64 0.56 3.87
C THR A 108 4.28 1.26 5.08
N GLU A 109 5.57 1.05 5.30
CA GLU A 109 6.38 1.73 6.32
C GLU A 109 6.47 3.23 6.04
N ALA A 110 6.82 3.61 4.80
CA ALA A 110 6.89 5.02 4.42
C ALA A 110 5.54 5.74 4.58
N ILE A 111 4.43 5.13 4.19
CA ILE A 111 3.07 5.68 4.41
C ILE A 111 2.81 5.85 5.90
N ALA A 112 3.17 4.87 6.73
CA ALA A 112 2.99 4.97 8.17
C ALA A 112 3.78 6.14 8.79
N GLU A 113 5.04 6.29 8.40
CA GLU A 113 5.90 7.39 8.84
C GLU A 113 5.32 8.75 8.42
N ILE A 114 4.91 8.90 7.16
CA ILE A 114 4.29 10.13 6.64
C ILE A 114 3.04 10.50 7.46
N LEU A 115 2.26 9.49 7.87
CA LEU A 115 1.03 9.67 8.65
C LEU A 115 1.27 9.85 10.16
N GLY A 116 2.52 9.77 10.62
CA GLY A 116 2.89 9.88 12.03
C GLY A 116 2.41 8.71 12.87
N GLN A 117 2.26 7.52 12.28
CA GLN A 117 1.92 6.29 13.01
C GLN A 117 3.18 5.46 13.20
N SER A 118 3.61 5.26 14.45
CA SER A 118 4.78 4.43 14.76
C SER A 118 4.67 3.05 14.11
N VAL A 119 5.79 2.58 13.58
CA VAL A 119 6.00 1.16 13.27
C VAL A 119 6.24 0.48 14.62
N SER A 120 5.37 -0.44 15.00
CA SER A 120 5.53 -1.26 16.21
C SER A 120 6.20 -2.57 15.83
#